data_AF-A0A2R6D0E6-F1
#
_entry.id   AF-A0A2R6D0E6-F1
#
_cell.length_a   1.000
_cell.length_b   1.000
_cell.length_c   1.000
_cell.angle_alpha   90.00
_cell.angle_beta   90.00
_cell.angle_gamma   90.00
#
_symmetry.space_group_name_H-M   'P 1'
#
loop_
_entity.id
_entity.type
_entity.pdbx_description
1 polymer ?
#
loop_
_entity_poly.entity_id
_entity_poly.type
_entity_poly.pdbx_seq_one_letter_code
_entity_poly.pdbx_strand_id
1 'polypeptide(L)'
;MRVGIVGQKGNERAATVAVAVAARVVDLGVDLFVDEATVQAFDALALDSAPRAATTPVSVDRMSECALVVSIGGDGTFLFAARGAGSTPIMGVNLGEVGFLNAVPPDEAVAAVESEVQAYQQRGRVETRDMPRLTASGHGWSLEPALNEVVVQGPRRGHGGGTGLEVCVEDAVYTSGHADGVLVATPTGSTAYNLSEGGPLVHPDVGGLVVTEMASAESMPPLTVSTDVTVTVRTDSPDGGYVVGDGRRRQRLDGPSRVTIERADNPVRIAGPPLDFFAALGKLT
;
A
#
# COMPACT_ATOMS: atom_id res chain seq x y z
N MET A 1 21.74 14.13 0.15
CA MET A 1 20.52 13.37 -0.22
C MET A 1 20.74 11.93 0.18
N ARG A 2 19.69 11.17 0.46
CA ARG A 2 19.78 9.73 0.69
C ARG A 2 18.71 9.01 -0.11
N VAL A 3 19.08 7.90 -0.76
CA VAL A 3 18.14 7.04 -1.50
C VAL A 3 18.04 5.70 -0.79
N GLY A 4 16.81 5.27 -0.54
CA GLY A 4 16.50 3.94 0.00
C GLY A 4 16.14 2.97 -1.13
N ILE A 5 16.56 1.71 -1.04
CA ILE A 5 16.15 0.66 -1.99
C ILE A 5 15.52 -0.50 -1.22
N VAL A 6 14.35 -0.96 -1.70
CA VAL A 6 13.63 -2.11 -1.17
C VAL A 6 13.30 -3.05 -2.33
N GLY A 7 13.94 -4.22 -2.39
CA GLY A 7 13.72 -5.25 -3.39
C GLY A 7 12.76 -6.35 -2.92
N GLN A 8 12.07 -6.98 -3.87
CA GLN A 8 11.24 -8.15 -3.60
C GLN A 8 12.09 -9.31 -3.08
N LYS A 9 11.79 -9.78 -1.86
CA LYS A 9 12.50 -10.88 -1.22
C LYS A 9 12.46 -12.16 -2.07
N GLY A 10 13.63 -12.79 -2.24
CA GLY A 10 13.76 -14.07 -2.95
C GLY A 10 13.56 -13.96 -4.46
N ASN A 11 13.61 -12.77 -5.05
CA ASN A 11 13.47 -12.57 -6.49
C ASN A 11 14.81 -12.10 -7.10
N GLU A 12 15.41 -12.96 -7.93
CA GLU A 12 16.72 -12.68 -8.56
C GLU A 12 16.68 -11.47 -9.49
N ARG A 13 15.59 -11.28 -10.24
CA ARG A 13 15.42 -10.11 -11.13
C ARG A 13 15.37 -8.82 -10.32
N ALA A 14 14.66 -8.83 -9.18
CA ALA A 14 14.62 -7.68 -8.28
C ALA A 14 16.00 -7.34 -7.71
N ALA A 15 16.76 -8.35 -7.29
CA ALA A 15 18.12 -8.16 -6.79
C ALA A 15 19.05 -7.57 -7.87
N THR A 16 18.99 -8.07 -9.10
CA THR A 16 19.79 -7.56 -10.22
C THR A 16 19.46 -6.10 -10.54
N VAL A 17 18.17 -5.74 -10.61
CA VAL A 17 17.75 -4.35 -10.84
C VAL A 17 18.17 -3.46 -9.66
N ALA A 18 18.02 -3.94 -8.43
CA ALA A 18 18.43 -3.22 -7.23
C ALA A 18 19.95 -2.94 -7.21
N VAL A 19 20.78 -3.88 -7.65
CA VAL A 19 22.23 -3.66 -7.80
C VAL A 19 22.52 -2.60 -8.85
N ALA A 20 21.87 -2.64 -10.02
CA ALA A 20 22.08 -1.65 -11.07
C ALA A 20 21.69 -0.23 -10.61
N VAL A 21 20.56 -0.10 -9.92
CA VAL A 21 20.12 1.16 -9.32
C VAL A 21 21.09 1.62 -8.22
N ALA A 22 21.48 0.72 -7.31
CA ALA A 22 22.41 1.02 -6.22
C ALA A 22 23.75 1.55 -6.75
N ALA A 23 24.33 0.89 -7.76
CA ALA A 23 25.57 1.33 -8.38
C ALA A 23 25.44 2.75 -8.94
N ARG A 24 24.34 3.05 -9.64
CA ARG A 24 24.10 4.38 -10.19
C ARG A 24 23.94 5.45 -9.11
N VAL A 25 23.22 5.15 -8.03
CA VAL A 25 23.06 6.08 -6.88
C VAL A 25 24.42 6.43 -6.27
N VAL A 26 25.31 5.45 -6.14
CA VAL A 26 26.67 5.66 -5.62
C VAL A 26 27.51 6.50 -6.58
N ASP A 27 27.43 6.26 -7.89
CA ASP A 27 28.12 7.07 -8.91
C ASP A 27 27.67 8.55 -8.89
N LEU A 28 26.42 8.82 -8.49
CA LEU A 28 25.88 10.16 -8.33
C LEU A 28 26.30 10.84 -7.01
N GLY A 29 27.09 10.17 -6.16
CA GLY A 29 27.61 10.71 -4.90
C GLY A 29 26.56 10.87 -3.81
N VAL A 30 25.54 10.00 -3.79
CA VAL A 30 24.40 10.07 -2.86
C VAL A 30 24.47 8.92 -1.85
N ASP A 31 24.08 9.18 -0.59
CA ASP A 31 24.02 8.15 0.45
C ASP A 31 23.02 7.05 0.06
N LEU A 32 23.41 5.80 0.22
CA LEU A 32 22.60 4.64 -0.15
C LEU A 32 22.18 3.82 1.08
N PHE A 33 20.88 3.77 1.32
CA PHE A 33 20.24 2.84 2.24
C PHE A 33 19.62 1.69 1.45
N VAL A 34 19.76 0.46 1.94
CA VAL A 34 19.16 -0.72 1.31
C VAL A 34 18.53 -1.58 2.39
N ASP A 35 17.31 -2.05 2.14
CA ASP A 35 16.63 -2.98 3.04
C ASP A 35 17.47 -4.24 3.29
N GLU A 36 17.52 -4.69 4.54
CA GLU A 36 18.34 -5.84 4.97
C GLU A 36 18.10 -7.10 4.14
N ALA A 37 16.86 -7.43 3.78
CA ALA A 37 16.55 -8.61 2.98
C ALA A 37 17.04 -8.45 1.53
N THR A 38 17.09 -7.21 1.04
CA THR A 38 17.62 -6.88 -0.29
C THR A 38 19.14 -7.01 -0.32
N VAL A 39 19.84 -6.55 0.73
CA VAL A 39 21.29 -6.74 0.87
C VAL A 39 21.64 -8.23 0.96
N GLN A 40 20.87 -9.01 1.75
CA GLN A 40 21.05 -10.46 1.83
C GLN A 40 20.92 -11.15 0.46
N ALA A 41 20.05 -10.65 -0.41
CA ALA A 41 19.92 -11.17 -1.77
C ALA A 41 21.14 -10.86 -2.64
N PHE A 42 21.79 -9.71 -2.45
CA PHE A 42 23.06 -9.40 -3.13
C PHE A 42 24.14 -10.42 -2.75
N ASP A 43 24.24 -10.77 -1.47
CA ASP A 43 25.18 -11.78 -0.95
C ASP A 43 24.89 -13.17 -1.50
N ALA A 44 23.63 -13.61 -1.38
CA ALA A 44 23.22 -14.96 -1.78
C ALA A 44 23.43 -15.24 -3.27
N LEU A 45 23.30 -14.22 -4.12
CA LEU A 45 23.44 -14.33 -5.57
C LEU A 45 24.86 -13.99 -6.08
N ALA A 46 25.80 -13.67 -5.18
CA ALA A 46 27.18 -13.30 -5.53
C ALA A 46 27.24 -12.22 -6.63
N LEU A 47 26.43 -11.18 -6.52
CA LEU A 47 26.39 -10.09 -7.49
C LEU A 47 27.63 -9.18 -7.31
N ASP A 48 28.68 -9.42 -8.10
CA ASP A 48 29.97 -8.72 -8.01
C ASP A 48 29.89 -7.20 -8.19
N SER A 49 28.89 -6.72 -8.94
CA SER A 49 28.66 -5.28 -9.17
C SER A 49 27.93 -4.58 -8.03
N ALA A 50 27.56 -5.28 -6.95
CA ALA A 50 26.90 -4.68 -5.80
C ALA A 50 27.84 -3.70 -5.07
N PRO A 51 27.46 -2.43 -4.85
CA PRO A 51 28.32 -1.44 -4.19
C PRO A 51 28.31 -1.61 -2.66
N ARG A 52 28.79 -2.76 -2.17
CA ARG A 52 28.69 -3.18 -0.76
C ARG A 52 29.31 -2.19 0.22
N ALA A 53 30.49 -1.69 -0.11
CA ALA A 53 31.22 -0.75 0.74
C ALA A 53 30.50 0.60 0.92
N ALA A 54 29.64 0.97 -0.03
CA ALA A 54 28.85 2.20 -0.01
C ALA A 54 27.39 1.98 0.43
N THR A 55 26.99 0.73 0.67
CA THR A 55 25.63 0.36 1.07
C THR A 55 25.50 0.36 2.59
N THR A 56 24.49 1.05 3.11
CA THR A 56 24.08 0.93 4.53
C THR A 56 22.84 0.02 4.62
N PRO A 57 22.97 -1.22 5.13
CA PRO A 57 21.81 -2.07 5.39
C PRO A 57 20.95 -1.47 6.51
N VAL A 58 19.64 -1.39 6.29
CA VAL A 58 18.69 -0.84 7.26
C VAL A 58 17.38 -1.61 7.27
N SER A 59 16.65 -1.57 8.38
CA SER A 59 15.25 -2.00 8.38
C SER A 59 14.39 -1.05 7.54
N VAL A 60 13.27 -1.55 7.03
CA VAL A 60 12.33 -0.77 6.22
C VAL A 60 11.83 0.50 6.95
N ASP A 61 11.72 0.47 8.28
CA ASP A 61 11.23 1.63 9.07
C ASP A 61 12.15 2.87 8.97
N ARG A 62 13.42 2.68 8.59
CA ARG A 62 14.38 3.77 8.36
C ARG A 62 14.29 4.37 6.96
N MET A 63 13.41 3.88 6.09
CA MET A 63 13.19 4.46 4.77
C MET A 63 12.64 5.90 4.84
N SER A 64 11.99 6.25 5.95
CA SER A 64 11.57 7.62 6.28
C SER A 64 12.72 8.62 6.44
N GLU A 65 13.96 8.16 6.61
CA GLU A 65 15.16 9.02 6.64
C GLU A 65 15.68 9.35 5.23
N CYS A 66 15.10 8.74 4.18
CA CYS A 66 15.53 8.95 2.81
C CYS A 66 14.79 10.13 2.16
N ALA A 67 15.37 10.67 1.10
CA ALA A 67 14.74 11.66 0.22
C ALA A 67 13.91 11.02 -0.91
N LEU A 68 14.24 9.76 -1.25
CA LEU A 68 13.54 8.93 -2.23
C LEU A 68 13.70 7.47 -1.82
N VAL A 69 12.63 6.67 -1.97
CA VAL A 69 12.67 5.21 -1.80
C VAL A 69 12.35 4.57 -3.14
N VAL A 70 13.15 3.60 -3.56
CA VAL A 70 12.94 2.82 -4.77
C VAL A 70 12.45 1.43 -4.38
N SER A 71 11.17 1.14 -4.64
CA SER A 71 10.58 -0.18 -4.44
C SER A 71 10.72 -0.98 -5.73
N ILE A 72 11.38 -2.13 -5.69
CA ILE A 72 11.67 -2.96 -6.87
C ILE A 72 10.97 -4.31 -6.71
N GLY A 73 9.84 -4.48 -7.39
CA GLY A 73 8.97 -5.64 -7.19
C GLY A 73 7.55 -5.43 -7.68
N GLY A 74 6.65 -6.27 -7.18
CA GLY A 74 5.20 -6.06 -7.34
C GLY A 74 4.60 -5.13 -6.28
N ASP A 75 3.28 -5.00 -6.30
CA ASP A 75 2.52 -4.11 -5.41
C ASP A 75 2.71 -4.46 -3.92
N GLY A 76 2.92 -5.73 -3.59
CA GLY A 76 3.24 -6.17 -2.22
C GLY A 76 4.59 -5.67 -1.70
N THR A 77 5.59 -5.49 -2.58
CA THR A 77 6.88 -4.87 -2.22
C THR A 77 6.70 -3.37 -2.02
N PHE A 78 5.89 -2.74 -2.86
CA PHE A 78 5.54 -1.32 -2.72
C PHE A 78 4.87 -1.04 -1.37
N LEU A 79 3.84 -1.81 -1.01
CA LEU A 79 3.15 -1.69 0.29
C LEU A 79 4.12 -1.92 1.46
N PHE A 80 5.05 -2.86 1.31
CA PHE A 80 6.08 -3.11 2.32
C PHE A 80 7.00 -1.89 2.51
N ALA A 81 7.46 -1.28 1.42
CA ALA A 81 8.26 -0.06 1.48
C ALA A 81 7.47 1.13 2.06
N ALA A 82 6.21 1.29 1.66
CA ALA A 82 5.35 2.39 2.07
C ALA A 82 5.08 2.45 3.58
N ARG A 83 5.10 1.30 4.25
CA ARG A 83 5.02 1.21 5.71
C ARG A 83 6.14 2.00 6.40
N GLY A 84 7.37 1.86 5.92
CA GLY A 84 8.55 2.45 6.55
C GLY A 84 8.99 3.79 5.96
N ALA A 85 8.46 4.15 4.78
CA ALA A 85 8.80 5.39 4.09
C ALA A 85 8.18 6.64 4.75
N GLY A 86 7.10 6.51 5.53
CA GLY A 86 6.44 7.67 6.13
C GLY A 86 5.96 8.67 5.07
N SER A 87 6.55 9.87 5.04
CA SER A 87 6.28 10.91 4.03
C SER A 87 7.30 10.95 2.88
N THR A 88 8.29 10.06 2.91
CA THR A 88 9.32 9.96 1.87
C THR A 88 8.68 9.45 0.57
N PRO A 89 8.94 10.11 -0.57
CA PRO A 89 8.43 9.67 -1.86
C PRO A 89 8.93 8.28 -2.25
N ILE A 90 8.07 7.49 -2.87
CA ILE A 90 8.37 6.13 -3.30
C ILE A 90 8.22 6.06 -4.82
N MET A 91 9.24 5.56 -5.49
CA MET A 91 9.16 5.20 -6.90
C MET A 91 9.09 3.68 -7.03
N GLY A 92 8.02 3.19 -7.66
CA GLY A 92 7.79 1.77 -7.87
C GLY A 92 8.34 1.30 -9.22
N VAL A 93 9.29 0.37 -9.18
CA VAL A 93 9.87 -0.34 -10.31
C VAL A 93 9.25 -1.73 -10.37
N ASN A 94 8.57 -2.04 -11.47
CA ASN A 94 7.97 -3.36 -11.68
C ASN A 94 9.03 -4.39 -12.13
N LEU A 95 8.64 -5.67 -12.26
CA LEU A 95 9.53 -6.76 -12.67
C LEU A 95 9.15 -7.40 -14.02
N GLY A 96 8.48 -6.63 -14.88
CA GLY A 96 8.08 -7.06 -16.23
C GLY A 96 6.58 -7.09 -16.48
N GLU A 97 5.76 -7.12 -15.43
CA GLU A 97 4.32 -6.90 -15.51
C GLU A 97 3.98 -5.59 -14.81
N VAL A 98 3.19 -4.73 -15.46
CA VAL A 98 2.75 -3.45 -14.88
C VAL A 98 1.79 -3.75 -13.73
N GLY A 99 2.15 -3.29 -12.53
CA GLY A 99 1.29 -3.37 -11.33
C GLY A 99 0.41 -2.14 -11.20
N PHE A 100 -0.43 -2.07 -10.15
CA PHE A 100 -1.24 -0.87 -9.88
C PHE A 100 -0.49 0.19 -9.07
N LEU A 101 0.73 -0.12 -8.58
CA LEU A 101 1.56 0.80 -7.78
C LEU A 101 2.95 1.04 -8.37
N ASN A 102 3.36 0.24 -9.37
CA ASN A 102 4.72 0.22 -9.90
C ASN A 102 4.72 0.60 -11.38
N ALA A 103 5.03 1.86 -11.67
CA ALA A 103 4.95 2.44 -13.00
C ALA A 103 6.21 2.26 -13.85
N VAL A 104 7.40 2.10 -13.23
CA VAL A 104 8.67 2.12 -13.95
C VAL A 104 9.10 0.71 -14.38
N PRO A 105 9.35 0.47 -15.68
CA PRO A 105 9.91 -0.80 -16.16
C PRO A 105 11.35 -1.06 -15.63
N PRO A 106 11.79 -2.33 -15.50
CA PRO A 106 13.13 -2.69 -15.01
C PRO A 106 14.29 -2.06 -15.78
N ASP A 107 14.14 -1.96 -17.10
CA ASP A 107 15.12 -1.44 -18.05
C ASP A 107 15.22 0.09 -18.00
N GLU A 108 14.17 0.77 -17.57
CA GLU A 108 14.14 2.22 -17.37
C GLU A 108 14.51 2.63 -15.94
N ALA A 109 14.55 1.69 -15.00
CA ALA A 109 14.72 1.94 -13.56
C ALA A 109 15.93 2.81 -13.23
N VAL A 110 17.10 2.53 -13.82
CA VAL A 110 18.33 3.28 -13.56
C VAL A 110 18.20 4.73 -14.03
N ALA A 111 17.67 4.95 -15.23
CA ALA A 111 17.50 6.28 -15.80
C ALA A 111 16.45 7.10 -15.03
N ALA A 112 15.36 6.46 -14.61
CA ALA A 112 14.33 7.11 -13.79
C ALA A 112 14.87 7.55 -12.43
N VAL A 113 15.62 6.69 -11.72
CA VAL A 113 16.24 7.04 -10.43
C VAL A 113 17.25 8.17 -10.60
N GLU A 114 18.09 8.11 -11.62
CA GLU A 114 19.04 9.17 -11.92
C GLU A 114 18.34 10.51 -12.15
N SER A 115 17.26 10.51 -12.93
CA SER A 115 16.48 11.73 -13.20
C SER A 115 15.93 12.35 -11.91
N GLU A 116 15.35 11.55 -11.03
CA GLU A 116 14.79 12.03 -9.75
C GLU A 116 15.88 12.54 -8.79
N VAL A 117 17.04 11.87 -8.76
CA VAL A 117 18.19 12.33 -7.96
C VAL A 117 18.71 13.67 -8.47
N GLN A 118 18.87 13.83 -9.79
CA GLN A 118 19.30 15.09 -10.39
C GLN A 118 18.28 16.20 -10.16
N ALA A 119 16.99 15.90 -10.31
CA ALA A 119 15.91 16.85 -10.02
C ALA A 119 15.95 17.29 -8.55
N TYR A 120 16.16 16.37 -7.61
CA TYR A 120 16.34 16.69 -6.20
C TYR A 120 17.57 17.57 -5.96
N GLN A 121 18.71 17.27 -6.58
CA GLN A 121 19.93 18.09 -6.44
C GLN A 121 19.73 19.52 -6.95
N GLN A 122 18.91 19.71 -7.99
CA GLN A 122 18.62 21.03 -8.56
C GLN A 122 17.56 21.80 -7.76
N ARG A 123 16.53 21.11 -7.26
CA ARG A 123 15.31 21.74 -6.70
C ARG A 123 15.17 21.59 -5.19
N GLY A 124 15.99 20.74 -4.57
CA GLY A 124 15.89 20.35 -3.15
C GLY A 124 14.71 19.44 -2.82
N ARG A 125 13.95 18.96 -3.82
CA ARG A 125 12.79 18.08 -3.64
C ARG A 125 12.52 17.20 -4.86
N VAL A 126 11.89 16.05 -4.61
CA VAL A 126 11.30 15.15 -5.62
C VAL A 126 9.87 15.62 -5.91
N GLU A 127 9.44 15.58 -7.16
CA GLU A 127 8.04 15.85 -7.51
C GLU A 127 7.17 14.63 -7.22
N THR A 128 5.98 14.85 -6.65
CA THR A 128 5.17 13.75 -6.16
C THR A 128 3.69 13.90 -6.43
N ARG A 129 3.00 12.76 -6.51
CA ARG A 129 1.55 12.65 -6.42
C ARG A 129 1.16 11.96 -5.12
N ASP A 130 0.12 12.48 -4.47
CA ASP A 130 -0.41 11.89 -3.24
C ASP A 130 -1.37 10.75 -3.57
N MET A 131 -1.24 9.65 -2.83
CA MET A 131 -2.20 8.56 -2.81
C MET A 131 -2.85 8.51 -1.42
N PRO A 132 -4.19 8.53 -1.36
CA PRO A 132 -4.90 8.52 -0.08
C PRO A 132 -4.67 7.21 0.67
N ARG A 133 -4.68 7.31 2.00
CA ARG A 133 -4.71 6.17 2.91
C ARG A 133 -5.94 6.23 3.80
N LEU A 134 -6.31 5.10 4.39
CA LEU A 134 -7.40 4.97 5.34
C LEU A 134 -6.86 4.65 6.73
N THR A 135 -7.31 5.38 7.74
CA THR A 135 -7.07 5.03 9.14
C THR A 135 -8.33 4.40 9.71
N ALA A 136 -8.15 3.32 10.47
CA ALA A 136 -9.22 2.71 11.24
C ALA A 136 -8.95 2.92 12.73
N SER A 137 -9.96 3.35 13.48
CA SER A 137 -9.83 3.60 14.91
C SER A 137 -11.05 3.11 15.69
N GLY A 138 -10.85 2.88 16.98
CA GLY A 138 -11.89 2.49 17.93
C GLY A 138 -11.54 2.96 19.33
N HIS A 139 -12.22 2.42 20.35
CA HIS A 139 -11.98 2.85 21.72
C HIS A 139 -10.57 2.46 22.20
N GLY A 140 -9.68 3.46 22.33
CA GLY A 140 -8.33 3.27 22.84
C GLY A 140 -7.32 2.69 21.86
N TRP A 141 -7.65 2.60 20.57
CA TRP A 141 -6.74 2.09 19.54
C TRP A 141 -6.93 2.78 18.19
N SER A 142 -5.86 2.80 17.40
CA SER A 142 -5.86 3.17 15.98
C SER A 142 -4.93 2.23 15.24
N LEU A 143 -5.34 1.77 14.07
CA LEU A 143 -4.43 1.08 13.14
C LEU A 143 -3.53 2.10 12.45
N GLU A 144 -2.39 1.61 11.97
CA GLU A 144 -1.61 2.37 10.99
C GLU A 144 -2.41 2.53 9.68
N PRO A 145 -2.24 3.66 8.97
CA PRO A 145 -2.96 3.91 7.73
C PRO A 145 -2.71 2.84 6.64
N ALA A 146 -3.80 2.34 6.06
CA ALA A 146 -3.83 1.38 4.97
C ALA A 146 -3.90 2.09 3.60
N LEU A 147 -3.14 1.62 2.61
CA LEU A 147 -3.14 2.19 1.26
C LEU A 147 -4.29 1.65 0.42
N ASN A 148 -4.61 0.37 0.54
CA ASN A 148 -5.64 -0.28 -0.25
C ASN A 148 -6.98 -0.27 0.49
N GLU A 149 -7.08 -1.00 1.59
CA GLU A 149 -8.36 -1.19 2.28
C GLU A 149 -8.24 -1.40 3.78
N VAL A 150 -9.34 -1.07 4.47
CA VAL A 150 -9.63 -1.50 5.83
C VAL A 150 -10.80 -2.47 5.79
N VAL A 151 -10.61 -3.66 6.36
CA VAL A 151 -11.65 -4.69 6.52
C VAL A 151 -12.08 -4.73 7.97
N VAL A 152 -13.39 -4.67 8.22
CA VAL A 152 -14.01 -4.97 9.52
C VAL A 152 -14.81 -6.25 9.37
N GLN A 153 -14.52 -7.25 10.19
CA GLN A 153 -15.05 -8.60 10.01
C GLN A 153 -15.35 -9.30 11.33
N GLY A 154 -16.23 -10.30 11.25
CA GLY A 154 -16.52 -11.21 12.37
C GLY A 154 -15.31 -12.06 12.77
N PRO A 155 -15.45 -12.88 13.83
CA PRO A 155 -14.35 -13.69 14.35
C PRO A 155 -13.97 -14.85 13.40
N ARG A 156 -14.91 -15.28 12.56
CA ARG A 156 -14.74 -16.34 11.56
C ARG A 156 -15.57 -16.01 10.32
N ARG A 157 -15.01 -16.18 9.12
CA ARG A 157 -15.72 -16.04 7.84
C ARG A 157 -16.39 -17.33 7.39
N GLY A 158 -17.34 -17.23 6.48
CA GLY A 158 -17.99 -18.33 5.78
C GLY A 158 -19.17 -18.94 6.54
N HIS A 159 -19.58 -20.14 6.13
CA HIS A 159 -20.81 -20.76 6.63
C HIS A 159 -20.83 -20.92 8.15
N GLY A 160 -21.87 -20.37 8.79
CA GLY A 160 -22.01 -20.33 10.25
C GLY A 160 -21.03 -19.38 10.96
N GLY A 161 -20.33 -18.53 10.21
CA GLY A 161 -19.51 -17.42 10.71
C GLY A 161 -20.21 -16.08 10.49
N GLY A 162 -19.41 -15.02 10.39
CA GLY A 162 -19.85 -13.63 10.24
C GLY A 162 -20.13 -12.94 11.56
N THR A 163 -20.77 -11.78 11.45
CA THR A 163 -21.23 -10.94 12.57
C THR A 163 -22.40 -10.09 12.09
N GLY A 164 -23.27 -9.67 13.01
CA GLY A 164 -24.17 -8.56 12.73
C GLY A 164 -23.34 -7.29 12.58
N LEU A 165 -23.67 -6.51 11.54
CA LEU A 165 -23.02 -5.27 11.16
C LEU A 165 -24.07 -4.19 10.93
N GLU A 166 -23.75 -2.98 11.31
CA GLU A 166 -24.42 -1.76 10.83
C GLU A 166 -23.34 -0.82 10.29
N VAL A 167 -23.49 -0.42 9.03
CA VAL A 167 -22.56 0.47 8.33
C VAL A 167 -23.24 1.82 8.14
N CYS A 168 -22.65 2.87 8.70
CA CYS A 168 -23.08 4.24 8.52
C CYS A 168 -22.06 5.01 7.69
N VAL A 169 -22.53 5.86 6.79
CA VAL A 169 -21.72 6.88 6.12
C VAL A 169 -22.16 8.22 6.71
N GLU A 170 -21.23 8.94 7.33
CA GLU A 170 -21.56 10.05 8.24
C GLU A 170 -22.56 9.57 9.31
N ASP A 171 -23.72 10.22 9.39
CA ASP A 171 -24.80 9.92 10.34
C ASP A 171 -25.91 9.03 9.75
N ALA A 172 -25.80 8.60 8.49
CA ALA A 172 -26.84 7.84 7.80
C ALA A 172 -26.49 6.35 7.72
N VAL A 173 -27.44 5.49 8.10
CA VAL A 173 -27.31 4.04 7.92
C VAL A 173 -27.38 3.71 6.44
N TYR A 174 -26.33 3.06 5.93
CA TYR A 174 -26.27 2.56 4.56
C TYR A 174 -26.85 1.14 4.47
N THR A 175 -26.35 0.24 5.31
CA THR A 175 -26.75 -1.17 5.35
C THR A 175 -26.62 -1.70 6.76
N SER A 176 -27.44 -2.69 7.09
CA SER A 176 -27.39 -3.42 8.35
C SER A 176 -27.83 -4.86 8.11
N GLY A 177 -27.12 -5.82 8.68
CA GLY A 177 -27.44 -7.23 8.48
C GLY A 177 -26.33 -8.15 8.98
N HIS A 178 -26.43 -9.42 8.61
CA HIS A 178 -25.41 -10.42 8.91
C HIS A 178 -24.49 -10.63 7.71
N ALA A 179 -23.19 -10.47 7.90
CA ALA A 179 -22.19 -10.66 6.85
C ALA A 179 -20.88 -11.19 7.42
N ASP A 180 -19.98 -11.67 6.56
CA ASP A 180 -18.61 -12.00 6.97
C ASP A 180 -17.85 -10.75 7.46
N GLY A 181 -18.17 -9.61 6.85
CA GLY A 181 -17.55 -8.32 7.12
C GLY A 181 -17.99 -7.24 6.14
N VAL A 182 -17.30 -6.11 6.22
CA VAL A 182 -17.35 -5.01 5.26
C VAL A 182 -15.93 -4.51 5.07
N LEU A 183 -15.59 -4.10 3.84
CA LEU A 183 -14.34 -3.42 3.56
C LEU A 183 -14.59 -2.02 3.00
N VAL A 184 -13.75 -1.08 3.41
CA VAL A 184 -13.67 0.27 2.86
C VAL A 184 -12.34 0.37 2.13
N ALA A 185 -12.39 0.59 0.83
CA ALA A 185 -11.23 0.64 -0.04
C ALA A 185 -11.01 2.05 -0.62
N THR A 186 -9.75 2.42 -0.79
CA THR A 186 -9.34 3.57 -1.59
C THR A 186 -9.50 3.25 -3.08
N PRO A 187 -9.37 4.24 -4.00
CA PRO A 187 -9.32 3.98 -5.43
C PRO A 187 -8.21 2.99 -5.80
N THR A 188 -7.07 3.09 -5.12
CA THR A 188 -5.94 2.16 -5.25
C THR A 188 -6.30 0.74 -4.81
N GLY A 189 -6.99 0.61 -3.67
CA GLY A 189 -7.46 -0.69 -3.18
C GLY A 189 -8.59 -1.30 -4.02
N SER A 190 -9.19 -0.54 -4.94
CA SER A 190 -10.28 -1.03 -5.79
C SER A 190 -9.88 -2.26 -6.63
N THR A 191 -8.61 -2.36 -7.00
CA THR A 191 -8.03 -3.47 -7.79
C THR A 191 -7.48 -4.61 -6.92
N ALA A 192 -7.50 -4.44 -5.58
CA ALA A 192 -7.01 -5.39 -4.61
C ALA A 192 -8.15 -6.25 -4.04
N TYR A 193 -8.31 -6.29 -2.72
CA TYR A 193 -9.29 -7.18 -2.11
C TYR A 193 -10.74 -6.81 -2.47
N ASN A 194 -11.01 -5.51 -2.65
CA ASN A 194 -12.31 -5.00 -3.12
C ASN A 194 -12.79 -5.67 -4.40
N LEU A 195 -11.90 -5.88 -5.39
CA LEU A 195 -12.26 -6.54 -6.64
C LEU A 195 -12.71 -7.99 -6.42
N SER A 196 -12.09 -8.69 -5.47
CA SER A 196 -12.42 -10.08 -5.14
C SER A 196 -13.80 -10.20 -4.47
N GLU A 197 -14.22 -9.16 -3.75
CA GLU A 197 -15.54 -9.07 -3.10
C GLU A 197 -16.61 -8.44 -4.02
N GLY A 198 -16.32 -8.29 -5.32
CA GLY A 198 -17.28 -7.80 -6.31
C GLY A 198 -17.43 -6.27 -6.35
N GLY A 199 -16.53 -5.53 -5.72
CA GLY A 199 -16.45 -4.08 -5.81
C GLY A 199 -15.98 -3.60 -7.20
N PRO A 200 -16.34 -2.37 -7.61
CA PRO A 200 -15.94 -1.81 -8.90
C PRO A 200 -14.44 -1.49 -8.96
N LEU A 201 -13.89 -1.48 -10.17
CA LEU A 201 -12.61 -0.84 -10.45
C LEU A 201 -12.79 0.68 -10.44
N VAL A 202 -11.93 1.38 -9.71
CA VAL A 202 -11.96 2.84 -9.58
C VAL A 202 -10.62 3.40 -10.03
N HIS A 203 -10.65 4.34 -10.96
CA HIS A 203 -9.44 4.99 -11.44
C HIS A 203 -8.76 5.77 -10.28
N PRO A 204 -7.43 5.73 -10.11
CA PRO A 204 -6.73 6.38 -8.99
C PRO A 204 -6.99 7.88 -8.81
N ASP A 205 -7.31 8.58 -9.91
CA ASP A 205 -7.62 10.01 -9.90
C ASP A 205 -9.05 10.34 -9.43
N VAL A 206 -9.91 9.34 -9.23
CA VAL A 206 -11.27 9.54 -8.70
C VAL A 206 -11.20 9.73 -7.19
N GLY A 207 -11.62 10.90 -6.70
CA GLY A 207 -11.74 11.17 -5.27
C GLY A 207 -12.95 10.46 -4.65
N GLY A 208 -12.80 9.18 -4.31
CA GLY A 208 -13.81 8.45 -3.56
C GLY A 208 -13.29 7.25 -2.78
N LEU A 209 -14.10 6.75 -1.84
CA LEU A 209 -13.92 5.45 -1.19
C LEU A 209 -14.98 4.49 -1.70
N VAL A 210 -14.71 3.19 -1.64
CA VAL A 210 -15.66 2.14 -1.97
C VAL A 210 -15.98 1.34 -0.71
N VAL A 211 -17.25 1.26 -0.35
CA VAL A 211 -17.76 0.41 0.73
C VAL A 211 -18.36 -0.86 0.11
N THR A 212 -17.79 -2.01 0.43
CA THR A 212 -18.18 -3.31 -0.13
C THR A 212 -18.45 -4.31 1.00
N GLU A 213 -19.66 -4.85 1.06
CA GLU A 213 -20.01 -5.92 2.01
C GLU A 213 -19.39 -7.25 1.57
N MET A 214 -19.05 -8.10 2.55
CA MET A 214 -18.44 -9.40 2.32
C MET A 214 -19.42 -10.51 2.67
N ALA A 215 -19.84 -11.30 1.68
CA ALA A 215 -20.76 -12.43 1.86
C ALA A 215 -21.99 -12.10 2.75
N SER A 216 -22.64 -10.95 2.50
CA SER A 216 -23.84 -10.52 3.23
C SER A 216 -25.04 -11.43 2.94
N ALA A 217 -25.87 -11.66 3.96
CA ALA A 217 -27.13 -12.39 3.82
C ALA A 217 -28.17 -11.61 2.99
N GLU A 218 -28.16 -10.28 3.13
CA GLU A 218 -28.98 -9.34 2.36
C GLU A 218 -28.05 -8.29 1.74
N SER A 219 -27.39 -8.65 0.64
CA SER A 219 -26.37 -7.79 0.04
C SER A 219 -26.93 -6.50 -0.54
N MET A 220 -26.28 -5.39 -0.20
CA MET A 220 -26.39 -4.13 -0.92
C MET A 220 -25.29 -4.00 -1.98
N PRO A 221 -25.49 -3.23 -3.06
CA PRO A 221 -24.44 -2.96 -4.03
C PRO A 221 -23.21 -2.29 -3.37
N PRO A 222 -22.00 -2.39 -3.93
CA PRO A 222 -20.88 -1.56 -3.49
C PRO A 222 -21.24 -0.06 -3.61
N LEU A 223 -20.96 0.71 -2.57
CA LEU A 223 -21.25 2.15 -2.52
C LEU A 223 -19.96 2.95 -2.69
N THR A 224 -19.95 3.87 -3.66
CA THR A 224 -18.88 4.87 -3.77
C THR A 224 -19.28 6.17 -3.08
N VAL A 225 -18.42 6.67 -2.20
CA VAL A 225 -18.61 7.89 -1.41
C VAL A 225 -17.41 8.83 -1.57
N SER A 226 -17.52 10.09 -1.16
CA SER A 226 -16.38 11.03 -1.18
C SER A 226 -15.22 10.53 -0.31
N THR A 227 -13.98 10.86 -0.66
CA THR A 227 -12.78 10.48 0.13
C THR A 227 -12.78 11.05 1.54
N ASP A 228 -13.45 12.17 1.75
CA ASP A 228 -13.40 12.92 3.02
C ASP A 228 -14.56 12.58 3.96
N VAL A 229 -15.34 11.52 3.67
CA VAL A 229 -16.39 11.05 4.58
C VAL A 229 -15.85 10.13 5.66
N THR A 230 -16.56 10.07 6.77
CA THR A 230 -16.36 9.06 7.81
C THR A 230 -17.29 7.87 7.60
N VAL A 231 -16.73 6.66 7.54
CA VAL A 231 -17.50 5.41 7.56
C VAL A 231 -17.44 4.81 8.98
N THR A 232 -18.58 4.62 9.61
CA THR A 232 -18.69 3.94 10.90
C THR A 232 -19.21 2.52 10.71
N VAL A 233 -18.54 1.54 11.28
CA VAL A 233 -19.00 0.14 11.32
C VAL A 233 -19.25 -0.25 12.77
N ARG A 234 -20.48 -0.64 13.09
CA ARG A 234 -20.83 -1.25 14.39
C ARG A 234 -20.95 -2.75 14.22
N THR A 235 -20.35 -3.50 15.14
CA THR A 235 -20.42 -4.97 15.18
C THR A 235 -21.12 -5.38 16.47
N ASP A 236 -22.09 -6.28 16.41
CA ASP A 236 -22.85 -6.74 17.58
C ASP A 236 -22.35 -8.07 18.17
N SER A 237 -21.42 -8.75 17.49
CA SER A 237 -20.89 -10.05 17.90
C SER A 237 -20.29 -10.02 19.31
N PRO A 238 -20.79 -10.83 20.27
CA PRO A 238 -20.22 -10.92 21.61
C PRO A 238 -18.82 -11.57 21.60
N ASP A 239 -18.53 -12.39 20.59
CA ASP A 239 -17.22 -13.02 20.39
C ASP A 239 -16.19 -12.05 19.78
N GLY A 240 -16.60 -10.81 19.52
CA GLY A 240 -15.77 -9.77 18.92
C GLY A 240 -15.55 -9.98 17.42
N GLY A 241 -14.39 -9.55 16.94
CA GLY A 241 -14.05 -9.58 15.52
C GLY A 241 -12.65 -9.05 15.25
N TYR A 242 -12.40 -8.62 14.01
CA TYR A 242 -11.12 -8.06 13.62
C TYR A 242 -11.28 -6.84 12.72
N VAL A 243 -10.36 -5.90 12.87
CA VAL A 243 -10.09 -4.86 11.88
C VAL A 243 -8.74 -5.15 11.23
N VAL A 244 -8.67 -5.14 9.91
CA VAL A 244 -7.46 -5.48 9.15
C VAL A 244 -7.18 -4.41 8.10
N GLY A 245 -6.01 -3.76 8.19
CA GLY A 245 -5.49 -2.87 7.15
C GLY A 245 -4.51 -3.58 6.22
N ASP A 246 -4.66 -3.40 4.91
CA ASP A 246 -3.82 -3.97 3.83
C ASP A 246 -3.47 -5.46 4.02
N GLY A 247 -4.43 -6.24 4.53
CA GLY A 247 -4.28 -7.68 4.79
C GLY A 247 -3.23 -8.09 5.84
N ARG A 248 -2.59 -7.15 6.55
CA ARG A 248 -1.47 -7.44 7.47
C ARG A 248 -1.64 -6.86 8.87
N ARG A 249 -2.16 -5.64 8.97
CA ARG A 249 -2.28 -4.91 10.24
C ARG A 249 -3.60 -5.28 10.91
N ARG A 250 -3.56 -6.21 11.86
CA ARG A 250 -4.77 -6.69 12.56
C ARG A 250 -4.93 -6.08 13.94
N GLN A 251 -6.14 -5.61 14.24
CA GLN A 251 -6.60 -5.28 15.58
C GLN A 251 -7.73 -6.26 15.94
N ARG A 252 -7.67 -6.86 17.13
CA ARG A 252 -8.79 -7.63 17.67
C ARG A 252 -9.82 -6.68 18.24
N LEU A 253 -11.09 -6.93 17.95
CA LEU A 253 -12.22 -6.24 18.55
C LEU A 253 -12.78 -7.10 19.68
N ASP A 254 -13.15 -6.45 20.77
CA ASP A 254 -14.02 -7.03 21.79
C ASP A 254 -15.47 -6.80 21.38
N GLY A 255 -16.39 -7.67 21.79
CA GLY A 255 -17.80 -7.53 21.45
C GLY A 255 -18.56 -6.54 22.32
N PRO A 256 -19.68 -5.97 21.88
CA PRO A 256 -19.89 -5.20 20.65
C PRO A 256 -18.87 -4.07 20.46
N SER A 257 -18.61 -3.66 19.23
CA SER A 257 -17.59 -2.66 18.89
C SER A 257 -18.08 -1.61 17.90
N ARG A 258 -17.47 -0.43 17.96
CA ARG A 258 -17.61 0.63 16.95
C ARG A 258 -16.24 0.93 16.36
N VAL A 259 -16.14 0.81 15.05
CA VAL A 259 -14.96 1.15 14.26
C VAL A 259 -15.26 2.38 13.42
N THR A 260 -14.35 3.34 13.42
CA THR A 260 -14.40 4.53 12.57
C THR A 260 -13.32 4.39 11.51
N ILE A 261 -13.67 4.59 10.25
CA ILE A 261 -12.76 4.52 9.10
C ILE A 261 -12.86 5.84 8.36
N GLU A 262 -11.70 6.49 8.17
CA GLU A 262 -11.61 7.81 7.56
C GLU A 262 -10.30 7.94 6.79
N ARG A 263 -10.23 8.95 5.92
CA ARG A 263 -8.99 9.31 5.24
C ARG A 263 -7.92 9.70 6.26
N ALA A 264 -6.72 9.16 6.10
CA ALA A 264 -5.56 9.52 6.90
C ALA A 264 -4.95 10.86 6.45
N ASP A 265 -4.46 11.65 7.41
CA ASP A 265 -3.80 12.95 7.14
C ASP A 265 -2.46 12.83 6.42
N ASN A 266 -1.85 11.65 6.45
CA ASN A 266 -0.56 11.37 5.83
C ASN A 266 -0.75 10.48 4.59
N PRO A 267 -0.79 11.01 3.37
CA PRO A 267 -0.83 10.19 2.16
C PRO A 267 0.51 9.48 1.93
N VAL A 268 0.49 8.47 1.05
CA VAL A 268 1.73 7.98 0.42
C VAL A 268 2.08 8.92 -0.73
N ARG A 269 3.36 9.27 -0.85
CA ARG A 269 3.84 10.11 -1.96
C ARG A 269 4.51 9.24 -3.01
N ILE A 270 4.08 9.37 -4.26
CA ILE A 270 4.63 8.63 -5.40
C ILE A 270 5.52 9.54 -6.22
N ALA A 271 6.72 9.07 -6.52
CA ALA A 271 7.67 9.70 -7.42
C ALA A 271 7.75 8.96 -8.76
N GLY A 272 8.27 9.62 -9.78
CA GLY A 272 8.38 9.08 -11.14
C GLY A 272 7.12 9.28 -11.99
N PRO A 273 7.05 8.60 -13.14
CA PRO A 273 5.97 8.78 -14.10
C PRO A 273 4.62 8.33 -13.51
N PRO A 274 3.50 8.95 -13.96
CA PRO A 274 2.18 8.49 -13.57
C PRO A 274 1.95 7.06 -14.05
N LEU A 275 1.19 6.31 -13.26
CA LEU A 275 0.77 4.97 -13.63
C LEU A 275 -0.11 5.01 -14.88
N ASP A 276 0.18 4.15 -15.85
CA ASP A 276 -0.79 3.81 -16.89
C ASP A 276 -1.80 2.79 -16.34
N PHE A 277 -2.90 3.30 -15.79
CA PHE A 277 -3.93 2.47 -15.18
C PHE A 277 -4.52 1.46 -16.18
N PHE A 278 -4.74 1.85 -17.43
CA PHE A 278 -5.34 0.96 -18.44
C PHE A 278 -4.37 -0.13 -18.88
N ALA A 279 -3.08 0.17 -19.01
CA ALA A 279 -2.07 -0.87 -19.21
C ALA A 279 -2.02 -1.85 -18.03
N ALA A 280 -2.12 -1.36 -16.79
CA ALA A 280 -2.16 -2.20 -15.59
C ALA A 280 -3.38 -3.14 -15.55
N LEU A 281 -4.53 -2.76 -16.14
CA LEU A 281 -5.71 -3.63 -16.24
C LEU A 281 -5.44 -4.91 -17.05
N GLY A 282 -4.44 -4.93 -17.94
CA GLY A 282 -4.03 -6.15 -18.66
C GLY A 282 -3.57 -7.29 -17.76
N LYS A 283 -3.26 -7.01 -16.48
CA LYS A 283 -2.96 -8.03 -15.47
C LYS A 283 -4.20 -8.79 -14.97
N LEU A 284 -5.40 -8.23 -15.17
CA LEU A 284 -6.66 -8.83 -14.71
C LEU A 284 -7.26 -9.83 -15.71
N THR A 285 -6.71 -9.89 -16.93
CA THR A 285 -7.16 -10.75 -18.04
C THR A 285 -6.20 -11.91 -18.24
#